data_AF-A0A8S3H817-F1
#
_entry.id   AF-A0A8S3H817-F1
#
_cell.length_a   1.000
_cell.length_b   1.000
_cell.length_c   1.000
_cell.angle_alpha   90.00
_cell.angle_beta   90.00
_cell.angle_gamma   90.00
#
_symmetry.space_group_name_H-M   'P 1'
#
loop_
_entity.id
_entity.type
_entity.pdbx_description
1 polymer ?
#
loop_
_entity_poly.entity_id
_entity_poly.type
_entity_poly.pdbx_seq_one_letter_code
_entity_poly.pdbx_strand_id
1 'polypeptide(L)'
;DKAVESLRALAPQHSTTDLETYFVPTVKRLAQGDWFTSRTSASGLISVCYARVSNHVKGELRQLFKSLCQDDTPMVRRAAASKLGEFA
;
A
#
# COMPACT_ATOMS: atom_id res chain seq x y z
N ASP A 1 -4.54 9.66 8.58
CA ASP A 1 -5.51 9.70 7.47
C ASP A 1 -5.22 10.77 6.42
N LYS A 2 -5.14 12.07 6.76
CA LYS A 2 -4.92 13.13 5.76
C LYS A 2 -3.69 12.95 4.86
N ALA A 3 -2.56 12.49 5.41
CA ALA A 3 -1.38 12.18 4.60
C ALA A 3 -1.64 11.05 3.57
N VAL A 4 -2.40 10.03 3.94
CA VAL A 4 -2.77 8.93 3.04
C VAL A 4 -3.71 9.43 1.94
N GLU A 5 -4.69 10.27 2.28
CA GLU A 5 -5.56 10.94 1.29
C GLU A 5 -4.75 11.76 0.28
N SER A 6 -3.80 12.58 0.76
CA SER A 6 -2.92 13.36 -0.11
C SER A 6 -2.08 12.48 -1.03
N LEU A 7 -1.47 11.41 -0.51
CA LEU A 7 -0.68 10.47 -1.31
C LEU A 7 -1.55 9.76 -2.36
N ARG A 8 -2.80 9.42 -2.02
CA ARG A 8 -3.76 8.83 -2.97
C ARG A 8 -4.15 9.81 -4.07
N ALA A 9 -4.28 11.11 -3.76
CA ALA A 9 -4.54 12.14 -4.76
C ALA A 9 -3.35 12.41 -5.69
N LEU A 10 -2.13 12.18 -5.19
CA LEU A 10 -0.89 12.35 -5.96
C LEU A 10 -0.54 11.12 -6.82
N ALA A 11 -0.89 9.90 -6.40
CA ALA A 11 -0.54 8.68 -7.13
C ALA A 11 -0.99 8.68 -8.62
N PRO A 12 -2.19 9.17 -8.99
CA PRO A 12 -2.58 9.30 -10.39
C PRO A 12 -1.71 10.26 -11.20
N GLN A 13 -1.12 11.28 -10.57
CA GLN A 13 -0.30 12.31 -11.22
C GLN A 13 1.10 11.82 -11.58
N HIS A 14 1.55 10.70 -10.99
CA HIS A 14 2.84 10.11 -11.30
C HIS A 14 2.80 9.40 -12.66
N SER A 15 3.92 9.40 -13.38
CA SER A 15 4.11 8.47 -14.49
C SER A 15 4.19 7.03 -13.94
N THR A 16 4.01 6.04 -14.82
CA THR A 16 4.18 4.63 -14.40
C THR A 16 5.60 4.37 -13.88
N THR A 17 6.60 4.96 -14.53
CA THR A 17 8.00 4.87 -14.10
C THR A 17 8.21 5.48 -12.72
N ASP A 18 7.63 6.65 -12.44
CA ASP A 18 7.77 7.30 -11.13
C ASP A 18 7.01 6.56 -10.03
N LEU A 19 5.87 5.94 -10.36
CA LEU A 19 5.16 5.07 -9.43
C LEU A 19 6.05 3.92 -8.98
N GLU A 20 6.70 3.23 -9.91
CA GLU A 20 7.60 2.11 -9.57
C GLU A 20 8.88 2.58 -8.88
N THR A 21 9.43 3.72 -9.29
CA THR A 21 10.72 4.22 -8.78
C THR A 21 10.61 4.84 -7.39
N TYR A 22 9.52 5.53 -7.08
CA TYR A 22 9.40 6.34 -5.85
C TYR A 22 8.20 5.93 -4.98
N PHE A 23 7.03 5.75 -5.59
CA PHE A 23 5.80 5.50 -4.83
C PHE A 23 5.79 4.10 -4.22
N VAL A 24 6.08 3.07 -5.03
CA VAL A 24 6.11 1.66 -4.59
C VAL A 24 7.14 1.42 -3.48
N PRO A 25 8.40 1.91 -3.56
CA PRO A 25 9.35 1.81 -2.46
C PRO A 25 8.86 2.49 -1.18
N THR A 26 8.12 3.60 -1.28
CA THR A 26 7.53 4.27 -0.12
C THR A 26 6.45 3.41 0.53
N VAL A 27 5.56 2.80 -0.26
CA VAL A 27 4.55 1.85 0.24
C VAL A 27 5.20 0.64 0.92
N LYS A 28 6.24 0.06 0.30
CA LYS A 28 7.00 -1.07 0.89
C LYS A 28 7.61 -0.68 2.23
N ARG A 29 8.25 0.48 2.32
CA ARG A 29 8.86 0.99 3.56
C ARG A 29 7.82 1.19 4.67
N LEU A 30 6.63 1.70 4.33
CA LEU A 30 5.56 1.88 5.29
C LEU A 30 5.02 0.54 5.81
N ALA A 31 4.81 -0.43 4.91
CA ALA A 31 4.29 -1.75 5.24
C ALA A 31 5.26 -2.61 6.05
N GLN A 32 6.56 -2.36 5.94
CA GLN A 32 7.62 -3.03 6.71
C GLN A 32 8.08 -2.24 7.93
N GLY A 33 7.47 -1.08 8.21
CA GLY A 33 7.86 -0.23 9.33
C GLY A 33 7.54 -0.89 10.68
N ASP A 34 8.40 -0.63 11.68
CA ASP A 34 8.28 -1.21 13.03
C ASP A 34 6.97 -0.83 13.73
N TRP A 35 6.47 0.38 13.46
CA TRP A 35 5.26 0.90 14.08
C TRP A 35 4.00 0.47 13.32
N PHE A 36 3.01 -0.05 14.06
CA PHE A 36 1.74 -0.50 13.48
C PHE A 36 1.00 0.63 12.74
N THR A 37 1.17 1.89 13.16
CA THR A 37 0.59 3.07 12.52
C THR A 37 1.11 3.28 11.09
N SER A 38 2.40 2.96 10.86
CA SER A 38 3.01 2.97 9.53
C SER A 38 2.39 1.88 8.64
N ARG A 39 2.29 0.66 9.16
CA ARG A 39 1.72 -0.49 8.43
C ARG A 39 0.23 -0.32 8.12
N THR A 40 -0.51 0.29 9.05
CA THR A 40 -1.91 0.70 8.87
C THR A 40 -2.04 1.72 7.74
N SER A 41 -1.12 2.69 7.63
CA SER A 41 -1.12 3.67 6.54
C SER A 41 -0.84 3.01 5.18
N ALA A 42 0.03 2.00 5.14
CA ALA A 42 0.38 1.29 3.92
C ALA A 42 -0.81 0.55 3.29
N SER A 43 -1.70 -0.05 4.11
CA SER A 43 -2.86 -0.78 3.58
C SER A 43 -3.79 0.09 2.75
N GLY A 44 -3.85 1.39 3.04
CA GLY A 44 -4.62 2.38 2.28
C GLY A 44 -3.94 2.91 1.01
N LEU A 45 -2.70 2.50 0.71
CA LEU A 45 -1.93 3.00 -0.45
C LEU A 45 -1.68 1.94 -1.53
N ILE A 46 -1.86 0.65 -1.22
CA ILE A 46 -1.51 -0.44 -2.15
C ILE A 46 -2.43 -0.45 -3.39
N SER A 47 -3.73 -0.16 -3.23
CA SER A 47 -4.71 -0.19 -4.33
C SER A 47 -4.45 0.87 -5.40
N VAL A 48 -4.03 2.08 -5.02
CA VAL A 48 -3.90 3.23 -5.93
C VAL A 48 -2.79 3.09 -6.96
N CYS A 49 -1.71 2.35 -6.66
CA CYS A 49 -0.64 2.09 -7.64
C CYS A 49 -0.81 0.76 -8.39
N TYR A 50 -1.60 -0.18 -7.87
CA TYR A 50 -1.66 -1.56 -8.36
C TYR A 50 -1.97 -1.68 -9.85
N ALA A 51 -2.96 -0.95 -10.38
CA ALA A 51 -3.39 -1.11 -11.78
C ALA A 51 -2.30 -0.73 -12.80
N ARG A 52 -1.45 0.25 -12.45
CA ARG A 52 -0.54 0.93 -13.39
C ARG A 52 0.89 0.40 -13.37
N VAL A 53 1.25 -0.42 -12.39
CA VAL A 53 2.58 -1.03 -12.28
C VAL A 53 2.67 -2.34 -13.07
N SER A 54 3.90 -2.77 -13.33
CA SER A 54 4.26 -4.01 -13.99
C SER A 54 3.75 -5.26 -13.25
N ASN A 55 3.63 -6.38 -13.96
CA ASN A 55 3.16 -7.64 -13.37
C ASN A 55 4.08 -8.16 -12.26
N HIS A 56 5.39 -7.89 -12.35
CA HIS A 56 6.34 -8.21 -11.30
C HIS A 56 5.99 -7.47 -10.00
N VAL A 57 5.85 -6.14 -10.08
CA VAL A 57 5.51 -5.29 -8.93
C VAL A 57 4.10 -5.61 -8.39
N LYS A 58 3.13 -5.93 -9.24
CA LYS A 58 1.81 -6.45 -8.81
C LYS A 58 1.94 -7.70 -7.95
N GLY A 59 2.85 -8.61 -8.30
CA GLY A 59 3.18 -9.78 -7.51
C GLY A 59 3.65 -9.41 -6.10
N GLU A 60 4.60 -8.47 -6.00
CA GLU A 60 5.13 -7.98 -4.73
C GLU A 60 4.07 -7.28 -3.88
N LEU A 61 3.23 -6.43 -4.49
CA LEU A 61 2.17 -5.71 -3.80
C LEU A 61 1.12 -6.67 -3.20
N ARG A 62 0.79 -7.77 -3.90
CA ARG A 62 -0.09 -8.81 -3.36
C ARG A 62 0.53 -9.53 -2.17
N GLN A 63 1.82 -9.86 -2.23
CA GLN A 63 2.51 -10.47 -1.09
C GLN A 63 2.57 -9.51 0.11
N LEU A 64 2.83 -8.23 -0.14
CA LEU A 64 2.82 -7.20 0.89
C LEU A 64 1.45 -7.05 1.55
N PHE A 65 0.39 -6.97 0.75
CA PHE A 65 -0.97 -6.87 1.27
C PHE A 65 -1.38 -8.11 2.07
N LYS A 66 -1.01 -9.32 1.60
CA LYS A 66 -1.20 -10.57 2.34
C LYS A 66 -0.52 -10.52 3.71
N SER A 67 0.73 -10.04 3.78
CA SER A 67 1.45 -9.86 5.04
C SER A 67 0.70 -8.92 6.00
N LEU A 68 0.14 -7.82 5.50
CA LEU A 68 -0.65 -6.89 6.32
C LEU A 68 -1.97 -7.52 6.82
N CYS A 69 -2.61 -8.36 6.01
CA CYS A 69 -3.80 -9.11 6.44
C CYS A 69 -3.48 -10.14 7.54
N GLN A 70 -2.24 -10.62 7.60
CA GLN A 70 -1.75 -11.62 8.55
C GLN A 70 -0.92 -11.01 9.70
N ASP A 71 -0.84 -9.68 9.79
CA ASP A 71 -0.03 -8.97 10.79
C ASP A 71 -0.44 -9.34 12.22
N ASP A 72 0.53 -9.50 13.12
CA ASP A 72 0.26 -9.84 14.52
C ASP A 72 -0.57 -8.76 15.23
N THR A 73 -0.45 -7.50 14.80
CA THR A 73 -1.15 -6.38 15.40
C THR A 73 -2.60 -6.28 14.89
N PRO A 74 -3.62 -6.39 15.77
CA PRO A 74 -5.04 -6.38 15.37
C PRO A 74 -5.45 -5.13 14.58
N MET A 75 -4.86 -3.97 14.89
CA MET A 75 -5.15 -2.70 14.22
C MET A 75 -4.76 -2.74 12.74
N VAL A 76 -3.63 -3.38 12.39
CA VAL A 76 -3.16 -3.51 11.01
C VAL A 76 -4.08 -4.45 10.23
N ARG A 77 -4.46 -5.60 10.82
CA ARG A 77 -5.40 -6.53 10.19
C ARG A 77 -6.75 -5.89 9.90
N ARG A 78 -7.31 -5.15 10.87
CA ARG A 78 -8.55 -4.40 10.69
C ARG A 78 -8.44 -3.39 9.54
N ALA A 79 -7.33 -2.65 9.48
CA ALA A 79 -7.10 -1.68 8.42
C ALA A 79 -6.97 -2.36 7.04
N ALA A 80 -6.22 -3.45 6.93
CA ALA A 80 -6.11 -4.23 5.69
C ALA A 80 -7.47 -4.79 5.24
N ALA A 81 -8.24 -5.39 6.16
CA ALA A 81 -9.58 -5.90 5.86
C ALA A 81 -10.52 -4.80 5.32
N SER A 82 -10.46 -3.59 5.89
CA SER A 82 -11.27 -2.45 5.42
C SER A 82 -10.91 -1.97 4.01
N LYS A 83 -9.72 -2.33 3.50
CA LYS A 83 -9.22 -1.97 2.16
C LYS A 83 -9.25 -3.12 1.17
N LEU A 84 -9.62 -4.33 1.62
CA LEU A 84 -9.66 -5.53 0.77
C LEU A 84 -10.62 -5.35 -0.41
N GLY A 85 -11.81 -4.78 -0.19
CA GLY A 85 -12.80 -4.56 -1.26
C GLY A 85 -12.38 -3.52 -2.30
N GLU A 86 -11.42 -2.65 -1.98
CA GLU A 86 -10.85 -1.69 -2.95
C GLU A 86 -9.67 -2.30 -3.73
N PHE A 87 -9.05 -3.35 -3.18
CA PHE A 87 -7.89 -4.00 -3.76
C PHE A 87 -8.23 -5.26 -4.58
N ALA A 88 -9.36 -5.92 -4.27
CA ALA A 88 -9.90 -7.07 -4.97
C ALA A 88 -10.58 -6.68 -6.29
#